data_AF-A0A060Y0D1-F1
#
_entry.id   AF-A0A060Y0D1-F1
#
_cell.length_a   1.000
_cell.length_b   1.000
_cell.length_c   1.000
_cell.angle_alpha   90.00
_cell.angle_beta   90.00
_cell.angle_gamma   90.00
#
_symmetry.space_group_name_H-M   'P 1'
#
loop_
_entity.id
_entity.type
_entity.pdbx_description
1 polymer ?
#
loop_
_entity_poly.entity_id
_entity_poly.type
_entity_poly.pdbx_seq_one_letter_code
_entity_poly.pdbx_strand_id
1 'polypeptide(L)'
;MMILPRRRLECVADSVVLVIFVVTTSLGTVFAKDTAFVEVVLFESSPNGDYTTYTTGLQGRFSKAGATISAEGEIVQMHPLGLCNNNDEEDLYEYGWVGVVKLEQPELDPSCLTVLGKAKRAVQRGATAVIFDVSENPDAIDQLNQVAEDPLKRPVVYVKGADAVKLMNIVNKQKVARARIQHRPPRQPTEYFDMGIFLAFFVVVSLVCLILLIKIKLKQRRSQRTHTHTHTHLRS
;
A
#
# COMPACT_ATOMS: atom_id res chain seq x y z
N MET A 1 53.25 27.31 29.10
CA MET A 1 52.58 27.34 27.78
C MET A 1 52.99 26.07 27.04
N MET A 2 52.04 25.20 26.68
CA MET A 2 52.10 24.20 25.58
C MET A 2 50.95 23.18 25.80
N ILE A 3 49.86 23.42 25.07
CA ILE A 3 48.62 22.64 25.03
C ILE A 3 48.78 21.62 23.89
N LEU A 4 48.71 20.32 24.19
CA LEU A 4 48.82 19.24 23.19
C LEU A 4 47.44 18.93 22.57
N PRO A 5 47.31 18.69 21.25
CA PRO A 5 46.03 18.78 20.55
C PRO A 5 45.18 17.51 20.68
N ARG A 6 43.96 17.69 21.20
CA ARG A 6 42.91 16.68 21.39
C ARG A 6 42.00 16.48 20.16
N ARG A 7 42.51 16.70 18.94
CA ARG A 7 41.65 16.99 17.75
C ARG A 7 41.46 15.87 16.72
N ARG A 8 41.95 14.65 16.95
CA ARG A 8 41.91 13.56 15.93
C ARG A 8 40.88 12.46 16.17
N LEU A 9 40.11 12.52 17.26
CA LEU A 9 39.16 11.46 17.65
C LEU A 9 37.69 11.80 17.36
N GLU A 10 37.34 13.08 17.17
CA GLU A 10 35.96 13.54 16.97
C GLU A 10 35.47 13.31 15.52
N CYS A 11 36.29 13.57 14.49
CA CYS A 11 35.84 13.49 13.10
C CYS A 11 35.39 12.11 12.58
N VAL A 12 35.85 11.01 13.20
CA VAL A 12 35.48 9.65 12.73
C VAL A 12 34.16 9.18 13.33
N ALA A 13 33.81 9.65 14.54
CA ALA A 13 32.50 9.40 15.12
C ALA A 13 31.42 10.12 14.30
N ASP A 14 31.70 11.36 13.87
CA ASP A 14 30.78 12.16 13.05
C ASP A 14 30.44 11.51 11.72
N SER A 15 31.41 10.92 11.00
CA SER A 15 31.14 10.28 9.70
C SER A 15 30.26 9.03 9.81
N VAL A 16 30.40 8.24 10.88
CA VAL A 16 29.57 7.04 11.09
C VAL A 16 28.16 7.42 11.50
N VAL A 17 28.02 8.44 12.36
CA VAL A 17 26.72 9.01 12.73
C VAL A 17 26.02 9.61 11.52
N LEU A 18 26.74 10.33 10.65
CA LEU A 18 26.19 10.90 9.42
C LEU A 18 25.67 9.83 8.46
N VAL A 19 26.42 8.74 8.27
CA VAL A 19 26.00 7.62 7.40
C VAL A 19 24.76 6.94 7.96
N ILE A 20 24.67 6.74 9.29
CA ILE A 20 23.48 6.19 9.94
C ILE A 20 22.27 7.14 9.76
N PHE A 21 22.48 8.45 9.88
CA PHE A 21 21.42 9.47 9.73
C PHE A 21 20.91 9.60 8.28
N VAL A 22 21.80 9.43 7.29
CA VAL A 22 21.43 9.44 5.87
C VAL A 22 20.67 8.16 5.50
N VAL A 23 21.00 7.01 6.10
CA VAL A 23 20.28 5.75 5.85
C VAL A 23 18.87 5.79 6.45
N THR A 24 18.67 6.35 7.64
CA THR A 24 17.34 6.40 8.30
C THR A 24 16.38 7.40 7.67
N THR A 25 16.87 8.44 7.00
CA THR A 25 16.02 9.48 6.39
C THR A 25 15.46 9.11 5.01
N SER A 26 15.92 8.00 4.42
CA SER A 26 15.50 7.56 3.08
C SER A 26 14.24 6.66 3.05
N LEU A 27 13.74 6.18 4.19
CA LEU A 27 12.51 5.38 4.28
C LEU A 27 11.29 6.22 4.66
N GLY A 28 11.05 7.30 3.90
CA GLY A 28 9.78 8.01 3.91
C GLY A 28 8.88 7.49 2.80
N THR A 29 8.33 6.27 2.93
CA THR A 29 7.25 5.83 2.03
C THR A 29 6.02 6.70 2.27
N VAL A 30 5.76 7.62 1.36
CA VAL A 30 4.51 8.38 1.27
C VAL A 30 3.40 7.39 0.94
N PHE A 31 2.75 6.82 1.96
CA PHE A 31 1.48 6.13 1.77
C PHE A 31 0.44 7.18 1.37
N ALA A 32 -0.07 7.09 0.15
CA ALA A 32 -1.22 7.88 -0.26
C ALA A 32 -2.41 7.49 0.62
N LYS A 33 -2.88 8.46 1.41
CA LYS A 33 -3.88 8.30 2.48
C LYS A 33 -5.22 7.72 2.02
N ASP A 34 -5.48 7.76 0.70
CA ASP A 34 -6.77 7.38 0.10
C ASP A 34 -6.65 6.17 -0.85
N THR A 35 -5.53 5.44 -0.85
CA THR A 35 -5.40 4.22 -1.68
C THR A 35 -6.32 3.12 -1.17
N ALA A 36 -7.09 2.52 -2.07
CA ALA A 36 -7.90 1.34 -1.82
C ALA A 36 -7.22 0.12 -2.44
N PHE A 37 -7.03 -0.93 -1.65
CA PHE A 37 -6.54 -2.21 -2.14
C PHE A 37 -7.75 -3.11 -2.34
N VAL A 38 -7.99 -3.53 -3.58
CA VAL A 38 -9.14 -4.35 -3.95
C VAL A 38 -8.63 -5.73 -4.36
N GLU A 39 -8.97 -6.75 -3.59
CA GLU A 39 -8.71 -8.14 -3.93
C GLU A 39 -9.99 -8.76 -4.50
N VAL A 40 -9.91 -9.29 -5.72
CA VAL A 40 -11.00 -10.06 -6.32
C VAL A 40 -10.68 -11.53 -6.15
N VAL A 41 -11.51 -12.23 -5.38
CA VAL A 41 -11.39 -13.64 -5.05
C VAL A 41 -12.39 -14.42 -5.89
N LEU A 42 -11.87 -15.25 -6.79
CA LEU A 42 -12.62 -16.28 -7.48
C LEU A 42 -12.56 -17.56 -6.66
N PHE A 43 -13.64 -18.34 -6.63
CA PHE A 43 -13.65 -19.63 -5.96
C PHE A 43 -14.31 -20.68 -6.86
N GLU A 44 -13.73 -21.87 -6.87
CA GLU A 44 -14.29 -23.06 -7.51
C GLU A 44 -14.47 -24.14 -6.44
N SER A 45 -15.64 -24.78 -6.41
CA SER A 45 -15.90 -25.90 -5.52
C SER A 45 -15.41 -27.20 -6.14
N SER A 46 -14.59 -27.92 -5.39
CA SER A 46 -14.18 -29.29 -5.71
C SER A 46 -15.31 -30.26 -5.35
N PRO A 47 -15.47 -31.39 -6.06
CA PRO A 47 -16.41 -32.45 -5.69
C PRO A 47 -16.24 -32.97 -4.26
N ASN A 48 -15.05 -32.78 -3.68
CA ASN A 48 -14.72 -33.19 -2.31
C ASN A 48 -15.21 -32.19 -1.24
N GLY A 49 -15.78 -31.05 -1.65
CA GLY A 49 -16.23 -29.97 -0.75
C GLY A 49 -15.17 -28.90 -0.46
N ASP A 50 -13.93 -29.07 -0.93
CA ASP A 50 -12.87 -28.07 -0.83
C ASP A 50 -13.08 -26.93 -1.83
N TYR A 51 -12.64 -25.71 -1.48
CA TYR A 51 -12.67 -24.56 -2.37
C TYR A 51 -11.26 -24.18 -2.81
N THR A 52 -11.03 -24.13 -4.12
CA THR A 52 -9.82 -23.52 -4.69
C THR A 52 -10.09 -22.05 -4.96
N THR A 53 -9.28 -21.16 -4.38
CA THR A 53 -9.44 -19.71 -4.54
C THR A 53 -8.32 -19.11 -5.38
N TYR A 54 -8.67 -18.21 -6.28
CA TYR A 54 -7.74 -17.44 -7.10
C TYR A 54 -7.94 -15.96 -6.80
N THR A 55 -6.94 -15.32 -6.22
CA THR A 55 -7.01 -13.91 -5.80
C THR A 55 -6.23 -13.03 -6.77
N THR A 56 -6.90 -12.00 -7.30
CA THR A 56 -6.28 -10.96 -8.11
C THR A 56 -6.28 -9.64 -7.33
N GLY A 57 -5.09 -9.07 -7.09
CA GLY A 57 -4.94 -7.76 -6.47
C GLY A 57 -5.05 -6.62 -7.48
N LEU A 58 -5.81 -5.60 -7.11
CA LEU A 58 -6.07 -4.38 -7.88
C LEU A 58 -5.88 -3.16 -6.97
N GLN A 59 -5.54 -2.03 -7.56
CA GLN A 59 -5.49 -0.75 -6.85
C GLN A 59 -6.58 0.20 -7.33
N GLY A 60 -7.22 0.85 -6.37
CA GLY A 60 -8.18 1.93 -6.57
C GLY A 60 -7.93 3.05 -5.57
N ARG A 61 -8.88 3.98 -5.48
CA ARG A 61 -8.86 5.04 -4.48
C ARG A 61 -10.22 5.20 -3.83
N PHE A 62 -10.23 5.44 -2.52
CA PHE A 62 -11.44 5.85 -1.82
C PHE A 62 -11.83 7.26 -2.28
N SER A 63 -13.13 7.42 -2.55
CA SER A 63 -13.76 8.71 -2.80
C SER A 63 -14.13 9.35 -1.46
N LYS A 64 -14.05 10.69 -1.39
CA LYS A 64 -14.50 11.44 -0.22
C LYS A 64 -16.01 11.38 0.01
N ALA A 65 -16.76 10.96 -0.99
CA ALA A 65 -18.20 10.80 -0.91
C ALA A 65 -18.62 9.52 -0.14
N GLY A 66 -17.69 8.63 0.20
CA GLY A 66 -17.95 7.44 1.02
C GLY A 66 -16.96 7.28 2.17
N ALA A 67 -17.24 6.34 3.07
CA ALA A 67 -16.39 6.06 4.21
C ALA A 67 -15.11 5.31 3.81
N THR A 68 -13.96 5.69 4.37
CA THR A 68 -12.67 4.99 4.19
C THR A 68 -12.59 3.77 5.11
N ILE A 69 -13.42 2.76 4.85
CA ILE A 69 -13.50 1.51 5.62
C ILE A 69 -13.38 0.30 4.69
N SER A 70 -12.99 -0.84 5.26
CA SER A 70 -12.97 -2.10 4.53
C SER A 70 -14.39 -2.63 4.29
N ALA A 71 -14.57 -3.37 3.21
CA ALA A 71 -15.84 -4.03 2.87
C ALA A 71 -15.58 -5.30 2.06
N GLU A 72 -16.48 -6.26 2.15
CA GLU A 72 -16.40 -7.52 1.42
C GLU A 72 -17.79 -8.00 1.01
N GLY A 73 -17.91 -8.53 -0.20
CA GLY A 73 -19.18 -9.03 -0.74
C GLY A 73 -19.04 -9.63 -2.13
N GLU A 74 -20.10 -10.31 -2.59
CA GLU A 74 -20.19 -10.80 -3.96
C GLU A 74 -20.24 -9.63 -4.94
N ILE A 75 -19.51 -9.75 -6.05
CA ILE A 75 -19.45 -8.71 -7.08
C ILE A 75 -20.70 -8.80 -7.95
N VAL A 76 -21.41 -7.69 -8.06
CA VAL A 76 -22.55 -7.53 -8.96
C VAL A 76 -22.23 -6.40 -9.94
N GLN A 77 -22.23 -6.72 -11.24
CA GLN A 77 -22.07 -5.73 -12.29
C GLN A 77 -23.38 -4.97 -12.48
N MET A 78 -23.33 -3.65 -12.32
CA MET A 78 -24.48 -2.79 -12.50
C MET A 78 -24.26 -1.87 -13.70
N HIS A 79 -25.21 -1.89 -14.64
CA HIS A 79 -25.22 -0.89 -15.71
C HIS A 79 -25.51 0.50 -15.10
N PRO A 80 -24.85 1.60 -15.53
CA PRO A 80 -25.09 2.94 -15.00
C PRO A 80 -26.57 3.37 -15.02
N LEU A 81 -27.32 2.91 -16.03
CA LEU A 81 -28.76 3.14 -16.16
C LEU A 81 -29.63 2.21 -15.29
N GLY A 82 -29.12 1.04 -14.87
CA GLY A 82 -29.84 0.14 -13.97
C GLY A 82 -30.07 0.74 -12.58
N LEU A 83 -29.23 1.70 -12.20
CA LEU A 83 -29.37 2.51 -10.97
C LEU A 83 -30.34 3.68 -11.13
N CYS A 84 -30.92 3.91 -12.32
CA CYS A 84 -31.92 4.94 -12.55
C CYS A 84 -33.35 4.45 -12.33
N ASN A 85 -33.58 3.14 -12.35
CA ASN A 85 -34.93 2.61 -12.26
C ASN A 85 -35.50 2.85 -10.84
N ASN A 86 -36.74 3.32 -10.75
CA ASN A 86 -37.44 3.52 -9.49
C ASN A 86 -38.21 2.27 -9.06
N ASN A 87 -38.39 1.29 -9.95
CA ASN A 87 -38.99 0.02 -9.58
C ASN A 87 -37.97 -0.77 -8.76
N ASP A 88 -38.33 -1.04 -7.51
CA ASP A 88 -37.50 -1.76 -6.53
C ASP A 88 -37.65 -3.29 -6.64
N GLU A 89 -38.49 -3.79 -7.56
CA GLU A 89 -38.89 -5.20 -7.62
C GLU A 89 -38.03 -6.08 -8.56
N GLU A 90 -37.27 -5.51 -9.49
CA GLU A 90 -36.70 -6.30 -10.61
C GLU A 90 -35.33 -6.93 -10.32
N ASP A 91 -34.60 -6.47 -9.29
CA ASP A 91 -33.23 -6.94 -8.98
C ASP A 91 -32.97 -7.03 -7.46
N LEU A 92 -33.72 -7.85 -6.73
CA LEU A 92 -33.47 -8.10 -5.30
C LEU A 92 -32.19 -8.94 -5.12
N TYR A 93 -31.03 -8.27 -5.14
CA TYR A 93 -29.77 -8.84 -4.70
C TYR A 93 -29.82 -9.13 -3.20
N GLU A 94 -29.16 -10.20 -2.77
CA GLU A 94 -28.96 -10.46 -1.35
C GLU A 94 -28.13 -9.33 -0.73
N TYR A 95 -28.55 -8.83 0.43
CA TYR A 95 -27.86 -7.73 1.10
C TYR A 95 -26.37 -8.02 1.30
N GLY A 96 -25.51 -7.03 1.05
CA GLY A 96 -24.07 -7.13 1.29
C GLY A 96 -23.23 -7.37 0.03
N TRP A 97 -23.79 -7.17 -1.15
CA TRP A 97 -23.07 -7.22 -2.43
C TRP A 97 -22.16 -6.00 -2.64
N VAL A 98 -21.14 -6.14 -3.49
CA VAL A 98 -20.24 -5.06 -3.95
C VAL A 98 -20.62 -4.70 -5.38
N GLY A 99 -21.11 -3.49 -5.58
CA GLY A 99 -21.53 -3.02 -6.89
C GLY A 99 -20.36 -2.54 -7.73
N VAL A 100 -20.20 -3.08 -8.94
CA VAL A 100 -19.22 -2.61 -9.92
C VAL A 100 -19.94 -1.94 -11.07
N VAL A 101 -19.65 -0.65 -11.29
CA VAL A 101 -20.27 0.17 -12.33
C VAL A 101 -19.19 0.68 -13.26
N LYS A 102 -19.26 0.32 -14.53
CA LYS A 102 -18.43 0.95 -15.57
C LYS A 102 -19.14 2.19 -16.08
N LEU A 103 -18.56 3.37 -15.85
CA LEU A 103 -19.12 4.61 -16.36
C LEU A 103 -18.86 4.71 -17.86
N GLU A 104 -19.85 5.23 -18.58
CA GLU A 104 -19.75 5.58 -19.99
C GLU A 104 -19.39 7.06 -20.14
N GLN A 105 -18.99 7.46 -21.36
CA GLN A 105 -18.72 8.85 -21.68
C GLN A 105 -19.99 9.70 -21.47
N PRO A 106 -19.89 10.92 -20.91
CA PRO A 106 -21.06 11.76 -20.59
C PRO A 106 -22.00 12.03 -21.79
N GLU A 107 -21.47 12.03 -23.02
CA GLU A 107 -22.24 12.25 -24.24
C GLU A 107 -23.13 11.04 -24.61
N LEU A 108 -22.74 9.84 -24.17
CA LEU A 108 -23.42 8.58 -24.47
C LEU A 108 -24.42 8.17 -23.37
N ASP A 109 -24.26 8.68 -22.14
CA ASP A 109 -25.14 8.44 -20.99
C ASP A 109 -25.70 9.77 -20.43
N PRO A 110 -26.86 10.27 -20.92
CA PRO A 110 -27.52 11.42 -20.32
C PRO A 110 -27.97 11.05 -18.90
N SER A 111 -27.11 11.40 -17.93
CA SER A 111 -27.18 10.82 -16.60
C SER A 111 -28.45 11.20 -15.85
N CYS A 112 -29.25 10.19 -15.47
CA CYS A 112 -30.47 10.34 -14.65
C CYS A 112 -30.20 10.84 -13.22
N LEU A 113 -28.99 10.60 -12.72
CA LEU A 113 -28.52 10.87 -11.36
C LEU A 113 -27.06 11.28 -11.45
N THR A 114 -26.55 12.04 -10.47
CA THR A 114 -25.10 12.25 -10.35
C THR A 114 -24.40 10.91 -10.05
N VAL A 115 -23.09 10.81 -10.26
CA VAL A 115 -22.32 9.59 -9.91
C VAL A 115 -22.47 9.25 -8.42
N LEU A 116 -22.49 10.26 -7.56
CA LEU A 116 -22.82 10.12 -6.15
C LEU A 116 -24.26 9.62 -5.93
N GLY A 117 -25.23 10.14 -6.68
CA GLY A 117 -26.61 9.66 -6.65
C GLY A 117 -26.72 8.17 -7.01
N LYS A 118 -25.98 7.72 -8.02
CA LYS A 118 -25.88 6.30 -8.39
C LYS A 118 -25.28 5.46 -7.25
N ALA A 119 -24.25 5.96 -6.57
CA ALA A 119 -23.67 5.30 -5.39
C ALA A 119 -24.68 5.19 -4.23
N LYS A 120 -25.42 6.28 -3.94
CA LYS A 120 -26.48 6.30 -2.92
C LYS A 120 -27.56 5.27 -3.24
N ARG A 121 -27.99 5.19 -4.49
CA ARG A 121 -29.00 4.23 -4.94
C ARG A 121 -28.52 2.78 -4.79
N ALA A 122 -27.27 2.48 -5.17
CA ALA A 122 -26.71 1.14 -5.00
C ALA A 122 -26.68 0.71 -3.51
N VAL A 123 -26.25 1.62 -2.62
CA VAL A 123 -26.24 1.35 -1.17
C VAL A 123 -27.66 1.19 -0.60
N GLN A 124 -28.63 1.98 -1.08
CA GLN A 124 -30.05 1.81 -0.72
C GLN A 124 -30.59 0.44 -1.16
N ARG A 125 -30.10 -0.10 -2.27
CA ARG A 125 -30.40 -1.45 -2.77
C ARG A 125 -29.56 -2.56 -2.11
N GLY A 126 -28.89 -2.27 -0.99
CA GLY A 126 -28.20 -3.27 -0.18
C GLY A 126 -26.70 -3.46 -0.49
N ALA A 127 -26.10 -2.62 -1.35
CA ALA A 127 -24.67 -2.69 -1.58
C ALA A 127 -23.88 -2.34 -0.30
N THR A 128 -22.91 -3.18 0.05
CA THR A 128 -21.95 -2.90 1.13
C THR A 128 -20.80 -2.00 0.67
N ALA A 129 -20.55 -1.92 -0.63
CA ALA A 129 -19.56 -1.04 -1.27
C ALA A 129 -19.91 -0.81 -2.74
N VAL A 130 -19.39 0.29 -3.32
CA VAL A 130 -19.51 0.58 -4.75
C VAL A 130 -18.14 0.87 -5.34
N ILE A 131 -17.81 0.25 -6.47
CA ILE A 131 -16.60 0.46 -7.25
C ILE A 131 -16.99 1.03 -8.62
N PHE A 132 -16.51 2.22 -8.94
CA PHE A 132 -16.65 2.83 -10.26
C PHE A 132 -15.40 2.62 -11.11
N ASP A 133 -15.55 2.05 -12.30
CA ASP A 133 -14.57 2.22 -13.36
C ASP A 133 -14.83 3.58 -14.03
N VAL A 134 -13.91 4.53 -13.78
CA VAL A 134 -13.99 5.92 -14.25
C VAL A 134 -13.13 6.14 -15.50
N SER A 135 -12.69 5.07 -16.18
CA SER A 135 -11.75 5.18 -17.31
C SER A 135 -12.33 6.01 -18.47
N GLU A 136 -13.62 5.86 -18.78
CA GLU A 136 -14.31 6.60 -19.86
C GLU A 136 -14.94 7.92 -19.38
N ASN A 137 -14.96 8.17 -18.07
CA ASN A 137 -15.52 9.38 -17.49
C ASN A 137 -14.65 9.85 -16.30
N PRO A 138 -13.47 10.40 -16.57
CA PRO A 138 -12.52 10.79 -15.53
C PRO A 138 -13.03 11.98 -14.68
N ASP A 139 -13.88 12.84 -15.22
CA ASP A 139 -14.46 13.99 -14.52
C ASP A 139 -15.37 13.57 -13.36
N ALA A 140 -15.87 12.34 -13.37
CA ALA A 140 -16.57 11.73 -12.24
C ALA A 140 -15.74 11.72 -10.95
N ILE A 141 -14.41 11.69 -11.04
CA ILE A 141 -13.51 11.74 -9.88
C ILE A 141 -13.71 13.03 -9.09
N ASP A 142 -13.88 14.16 -9.77
CA ASP A 142 -14.07 15.44 -9.12
C ASP A 142 -15.43 15.49 -8.42
N GLN A 143 -16.48 14.98 -9.06
CA GLN A 143 -17.81 14.86 -8.43
C GLN A 143 -17.76 13.97 -7.17
N LEU A 144 -17.03 12.86 -7.23
CA LEU A 144 -16.85 11.94 -6.11
C LEU A 144 -15.93 12.48 -5.01
N ASN A 145 -15.11 13.50 -5.29
CA ASN A 145 -14.19 14.10 -4.32
C ASN A 145 -14.59 15.50 -3.86
N GLN A 146 -15.70 16.04 -4.38
CA GLN A 146 -16.35 17.19 -3.78
C GLN A 146 -16.70 16.87 -2.33
N VAL A 147 -16.45 17.84 -1.45
CA VAL A 147 -16.72 17.68 -0.02
C VAL A 147 -18.23 17.54 0.13
N ALA A 148 -18.68 16.32 0.41
CA ALA A 148 -20.07 16.05 0.73
C ALA A 148 -20.32 16.41 2.20
N GLU A 149 -21.36 17.20 2.47
CA GLU A 149 -21.81 17.46 3.85
C GLU A 149 -22.24 16.18 4.56
N ASP A 150 -22.76 15.21 3.81
CA ASP A 150 -23.18 13.89 4.27
C ASP A 150 -22.58 12.77 3.38
N PRO A 151 -21.36 12.30 3.69
CA PRO A 151 -20.74 11.18 2.98
C PRO A 151 -21.43 9.86 3.33
N LEU A 152 -21.43 8.92 2.38
CA LEU A 152 -22.02 7.60 2.59
C LEU A 152 -21.25 6.84 3.69
N LYS A 153 -21.98 6.12 4.53
CA LYS A 153 -21.40 5.22 5.55
C LYS A 153 -20.69 3.99 4.95
N ARG A 154 -20.92 3.72 3.66
CA ARG A 154 -20.30 2.62 2.90
C ARG A 154 -19.18 3.18 2.00
N PRO A 155 -18.13 2.39 1.73
CA PRO A 155 -17.04 2.84 0.89
C PRO A 155 -17.48 2.99 -0.57
N VAL A 156 -17.01 4.08 -1.18
CA VAL A 156 -17.07 4.33 -2.61
C VAL A 156 -15.63 4.36 -3.11
N VAL A 157 -15.30 3.47 -4.05
CA VAL A 157 -13.97 3.34 -4.63
C VAL A 157 -14.06 3.63 -6.12
N TYR A 158 -13.05 4.29 -6.68
CA TYR A 158 -12.90 4.39 -8.12
C TYR A 158 -11.58 3.76 -8.57
N VAL A 159 -11.63 3.11 -9.73
CA VAL A 159 -10.50 2.46 -10.42
C VAL A 159 -10.38 3.02 -11.83
N LYS A 160 -9.17 3.00 -12.40
CA LYS A 160 -8.92 3.46 -13.77
C LYS A 160 -7.77 2.69 -14.42
N GLY A 161 -7.69 2.77 -15.74
CA GLY A 161 -6.55 2.23 -16.50
C GLY A 161 -6.38 0.72 -16.32
N ALA A 162 -5.16 0.25 -16.07
CA ALA A 162 -4.85 -1.17 -16.03
C ALA A 162 -5.63 -1.95 -14.95
N ASP A 163 -5.84 -1.36 -13.77
CA ASP A 163 -6.60 -1.99 -12.69
C ASP A 163 -8.09 -2.11 -13.03
N ALA A 164 -8.66 -1.09 -13.67
CA ALA A 164 -10.03 -1.13 -14.18
C ALA A 164 -10.20 -2.20 -15.26
N VAL A 165 -9.27 -2.27 -16.23
CA VAL A 165 -9.30 -3.30 -17.28
C VAL A 165 -9.24 -4.71 -16.69
N LYS A 166 -8.38 -4.94 -15.68
CA LYS A 166 -8.32 -6.23 -14.98
C LYS A 166 -9.63 -6.54 -14.24
N LEU A 167 -10.18 -5.58 -13.50
CA LEU A 167 -11.46 -5.73 -12.81
C LEU A 167 -12.56 -6.13 -13.78
N MET A 168 -12.74 -5.35 -14.85
CA MET A 168 -13.80 -5.57 -15.83
C MET A 168 -13.61 -6.89 -16.60
N ASN A 169 -12.37 -7.31 -16.86
CA ASN A 169 -12.11 -8.63 -17.44
C ASN A 169 -12.56 -9.78 -16.55
N ILE A 170 -12.44 -9.64 -15.22
CA ILE A 170 -12.93 -10.63 -14.27
C ILE A 170 -14.46 -10.59 -14.23
N VAL A 171 -15.03 -9.40 -14.03
CA VAL A 171 -16.48 -9.19 -13.92
C VAL A 171 -17.23 -9.69 -15.16
N ASN A 172 -16.71 -9.45 -16.37
CA ASN A 172 -17.37 -9.86 -17.61
C ASN A 172 -17.23 -11.35 -17.93
N LYS A 173 -16.24 -12.06 -17.36
CA LYS A 173 -15.93 -13.46 -17.73
C LYS A 173 -16.32 -14.47 -16.67
N GLN A 174 -16.34 -14.08 -15.40
CA GLN A 174 -16.53 -15.00 -14.28
C GLN A 174 -17.98 -14.99 -13.81
N LYS A 175 -18.54 -16.17 -13.54
CA LYS A 175 -19.93 -16.31 -13.11
C LYS A 175 -20.17 -15.81 -11.68
N VAL A 176 -19.20 -16.01 -10.79
CA VAL A 176 -19.26 -15.59 -9.39
C VAL A 176 -17.87 -15.12 -8.97
N ALA A 177 -17.79 -13.93 -8.37
CA ALA A 177 -16.56 -13.36 -7.86
C ALA A 177 -16.85 -12.60 -6.57
N ARG A 178 -15.91 -12.60 -5.62
CA ARG A 178 -16.05 -11.88 -4.35
C ARG A 178 -15.00 -10.76 -4.28
N ALA A 179 -15.41 -9.54 -3.96
CA ALA A 179 -14.49 -8.43 -3.75
C ALA A 179 -14.18 -8.25 -2.27
N ARG A 180 -12.91 -8.01 -1.95
CA ARG A 180 -12.41 -7.58 -0.64
C ARG A 180 -11.71 -6.25 -0.79
N ILE A 181 -12.31 -5.20 -0.24
CA ILE A 181 -11.77 -3.84 -0.25
C ILE A 181 -11.09 -3.61 1.09
N GLN A 182 -9.81 -3.23 1.06
CA GLN A 182 -9.00 -2.95 2.24
C GLN A 182 -8.51 -1.50 2.20
N HIS A 183 -8.65 -0.82 3.34
CA HIS A 183 -8.12 0.54 3.54
C HIS A 183 -6.62 0.57 3.86
N ARG A 184 -6.03 -0.59 4.12
CA ARG A 184 -4.59 -0.77 4.32
C ARG A 184 -4.06 -1.71 3.24
N PRO A 185 -2.77 -1.59 2.88
CA PRO A 185 -2.13 -2.59 2.05
C PRO A 185 -2.34 -3.97 2.68
N PRO A 186 -2.65 -4.99 1.87
CA PRO A 186 -2.74 -6.36 2.37
C PRO A 186 -1.42 -6.70 3.05
N ARG A 187 -1.50 -7.27 4.26
CA ARG A 187 -0.32 -7.71 4.98
C ARG A 187 0.35 -8.79 4.14
N GLN A 188 1.49 -8.48 3.54
CA GLN A 188 2.34 -9.52 2.97
C GLN A 188 2.75 -10.48 4.10
N PRO A 189 2.87 -11.78 3.84
CA PRO A 189 3.45 -12.70 4.82
C PRO A 189 4.85 -12.19 5.16
N THR A 190 5.03 -11.68 6.38
CA THR A 190 6.19 -10.88 6.79
C THR A 190 7.47 -11.69 7.00
N GLU A 191 7.47 -12.99 6.67
CA GLU A 191 8.63 -13.85 6.92
C GLU A 191 9.92 -13.34 6.25
N TYR A 192 9.83 -12.75 5.06
CA TYR A 192 11.02 -12.24 4.37
C TYR A 192 11.45 -10.84 4.83
N PHE A 193 10.50 -9.99 5.23
CA PHE A 193 10.81 -8.61 5.62
C PHE A 193 11.50 -8.58 6.99
N ASP A 194 11.06 -9.43 7.93
CA ASP A 194 11.70 -9.55 9.24
C ASP A 194 13.12 -10.14 9.10
N MET A 195 13.30 -11.21 8.30
CA MET A 195 14.62 -11.80 8.04
C MET A 195 15.60 -10.79 7.41
N GLY A 196 15.13 -9.93 6.50
CA GLY A 196 15.94 -8.89 5.88
C GLY A 196 16.38 -7.81 6.88
N ILE A 197 15.50 -7.41 7.79
CA ILE A 197 15.82 -6.44 8.86
C ILE A 197 16.85 -7.04 9.82
N PHE A 198 16.67 -8.31 10.23
CA PHE A 198 17.64 -8.99 11.10
C PHE A 198 19.01 -9.10 10.42
N LEU A 199 19.06 -9.50 9.15
CA LEU A 199 20.32 -9.59 8.39
C LEU A 199 21.02 -8.23 8.30
N ALA A 200 20.27 -7.17 7.98
CA ALA A 200 20.81 -5.81 7.93
C ALA A 200 21.40 -5.38 9.29
N PHE A 201 20.71 -5.68 10.39
CA PHE A 201 21.19 -5.41 11.74
C PHE A 201 22.48 -6.18 12.05
N PHE A 202 22.55 -7.48 11.73
CA PHE A 202 23.74 -8.30 11.92
C PHE A 202 24.95 -7.80 11.12
N VAL A 203 24.75 -7.35 9.89
CA VAL A 203 25.82 -6.80 9.05
C VAL A 203 26.36 -5.50 9.65
N VAL A 204 25.49 -4.60 10.10
CA VAL A 204 25.89 -3.33 10.73
C VAL A 204 26.69 -3.59 12.01
N VAL A 205 26.19 -4.44 12.91
CA VAL A 205 26.89 -4.79 14.16
C VAL A 205 28.25 -5.41 13.86
N SER A 206 28.31 -6.34 12.89
CA SER A 206 29.55 -6.99 12.47
C SER A 206 30.57 -5.98 11.92
N LEU A 207 30.12 -5.00 11.12
CA LEU A 207 30.98 -3.95 10.57
C LEU A 207 31.55 -3.07 11.69
N VAL A 208 30.72 -2.66 12.65
CA VAL A 208 31.15 -1.88 13.82
C VAL A 208 32.19 -2.65 14.62
N CYS A 209 31.95 -3.94 14.91
CA CYS A 209 32.91 -4.80 15.59
C CYS A 209 34.23 -4.91 14.82
N LEU A 210 34.18 -5.12 13.49
CA LEU A 210 35.38 -5.22 12.66
C LEU A 210 36.19 -3.91 12.68
N ILE A 211 35.53 -2.75 12.57
CA ILE A 211 36.18 -1.44 12.64
C ILE A 211 36.85 -1.25 14.01
N LEU A 212 36.18 -1.62 15.10
CA LEU A 212 36.76 -1.55 16.45
C LEU A 212 37.98 -2.47 16.59
N LEU A 213 37.91 -3.71 16.11
CA LEU A 213 39.03 -4.65 16.13
C LEU A 213 40.22 -4.13 15.32
N ILE A 214 39.97 -3.58 14.13
CA ILE A 214 41.01 -2.96 13.30
C ILE A 214 41.65 -1.78 14.04
N LYS A 215 40.85 -0.91 14.69
CA LYS A 215 41.39 0.22 15.46
C LYS A 215 42.22 -0.23 16.66
N ILE A 216 41.79 -1.27 17.37
CA ILE A 216 42.56 -1.84 18.49
C ILE A 216 43.89 -2.43 18.00
N LYS A 217 43.88 -3.23 16.93
CA LYS A 217 45.09 -3.80 16.33
C LYS A 217 46.04 -2.72 15.80
N LEU A 218 45.53 -1.68 15.16
CA LEU A 218 46.33 -0.55 14.67
C LEU A 218 46.94 0.27 15.82
N LYS A 219 46.18 0.47 16.91
CA LYS A 219 46.67 1.13 18.13
C LYS A 219 47.76 0.31 18.82
N GLN A 220 47.59 -1.02 18.92
CA GLN A 220 48.62 -1.93 19.45
C GLN A 220 49.90 -1.92 18.60
N ARG A 221 49.79 -1.98 17.26
CA ARG A 221 50.95 -1.89 16.37
C ARG A 221 51.69 -0.55 16.47
N ARG A 222 50.98 0.57 16.69
CA ARG A 222 51.60 1.85 17.01
C ARG A 222 52.35 1.81 18.34
N SER A 223 51.77 1.22 19.38
CA SER A 223 52.40 1.13 20.71
C SER A 223 53.66 0.26 20.74
N GLN A 224 53.71 -0.81 19.92
CA GLN A 224 54.89 -1.67 19.81
C GLN A 224 56.05 -1.02 19.02
N ARG A 225 55.75 -0.18 18.02
CA ARG A 225 56.78 0.56 17.26
C ARG A 225 57.49 1.64 18.08
N THR A 226 56.82 2.21 19.07
CA THR A 226 57.44 3.19 19.97
C THR A 226 58.42 2.54 20.96
N HIS A 227 58.13 1.32 21.42
CA HIS A 227 58.99 0.57 22.35
C HIS A 227 60.25 -0.01 21.69
N THR A 228 60.23 -0.25 20.38
CA THR A 228 61.40 -0.72 19.62
C THR A 228 62.40 0.41 19.36
N HIS A 229 61.95 1.66 19.21
CA HIS A 229 62.84 2.81 19.03
C HIS A 229 63.58 3.23 20.32
N THR A 230 63.00 3.02 21.50
CA THR A 230 63.67 3.29 22.79
C THR A 230 64.72 2.24 23.15
N HIS A 231 64.60 1.00 22.68
CA HIS A 231 65.58 -0.04 22.95
C HIS A 231 66.84 0.04 22.08
N THR A 232 66.78 0.69 20.92
CA THR A 232 67.95 0.96 20.06
C THR A 232 68.81 2.13 20.54
N HIS A 233 68.32 2.97 21.46
CA HIS A 233 69.06 4.14 21.94
C HIS A 233 69.82 3.91 23.27
N LEU A 234 69.72 2.72 23.87
CA LEU A 234 70.42 2.32 25.11
C LEU A 234 71.59 1.35 24.87
N ARG A 235 71.99 1.16 23.61
CA ARG A 235 73.05 0.20 23.21
C ARG A 235 74.15 0.80 22.34
N SER A 236 74.34 2.12 22.38
CA SER A 236 75.56 2.79 21.88
C SER A 236 76.26 3.51 23.01
#